data_AF-A0A2W4M4B1-F1
#
_entry.id   AF-A0A2W4M4B1-F1
#
_cell.length_a   1.000
_cell.length_b   1.000
_cell.length_c   1.000
_cell.angle_alpha   90.00
_cell.angle_beta   90.00
_cell.angle_gamma   90.00
#
_symmetry.space_group_name_H-M   'P 1'
#
loop_
_entity.id
_entity.type
_entity.pdbx_description
1 polymer ?
#
loop_
_entity_poly.entity_id
_entity_poly.type
_entity_poly.pdbx_seq_one_letter_code
_entity_poly.pdbx_strand_id
1 'polypeptide(L)' 'LAGGLAASPERGSQPKELRALGIQEYRQVFFKPYRAIYRVQDKKVIIYLIADGRRDMQSLLSRRLLGGS' A
#
# COMPACT_ATOMS: atom_id res chain seq x y z
N LEU A 1 2.48 9.92 -8.95
CA LEU A 1 1.49 9.25 -8.05
C LEU A 1 0.07 9.71 -8.31
N ALA A 2 -0.25 10.99 -8.10
CA ALA A 2 -1.63 11.49 -8.14
C ALA A 2 -2.34 11.28 -9.49
N GLY A 3 -1.75 11.74 -10.61
CA GLY A 3 -2.41 11.64 -11.93
C GLY A 3 -2.69 10.20 -12.39
N GLY A 4 -1.81 9.26 -12.03
CA GLY A 4 -1.98 7.85 -12.41
C GLY A 4 -2.92 7.05 -11.50
N LEU A 5 -3.19 7.52 -10.28
CA LEU A 5 -4.13 6.89 -9.35
C LEU A 5 -5.55 7.47 -9.48
N ALA A 6 -5.69 8.73 -9.86
CA ALA A 6 -6.99 9.34 -10.12
C ALA A 6 -7.69 8.72 -11.34
N ALA A 7 -6.94 8.36 -12.39
CA ALA A 7 -7.50 7.80 -13.62
C ALA A 7 -7.86 6.30 -13.53
N SER A 8 -7.12 5.53 -12.73
CA SER A 8 -7.32 4.08 -12.59
C SER A 8 -6.87 3.61 -11.21
N PRO A 9 -7.65 3.89 -10.15
CA PRO A 9 -7.23 3.61 -8.77
C PRO A 9 -7.08 2.11 -8.49
N GLU A 10 -7.73 1.24 -9.25
CA GLU A 10 -7.64 -0.22 -9.17
C GLU A 10 -6.39 -0.83 -9.83
N ARG A 11 -5.56 -0.04 -10.54
CA ARG A 11 -4.34 -0.56 -11.21
C ARG A 11 -3.25 -1.08 -10.26
N GLY A 12 -3.29 -0.65 -9.00
CA GLY A 12 -2.29 -1.03 -8.00
C GLY A 12 -2.42 -2.50 -7.63
N SER A 13 -1.28 -3.18 -7.53
CA SER A 13 -1.22 -4.59 -7.13
C SER A 13 -1.44 -4.75 -5.62
N GLN A 14 -1.85 -5.93 -5.17
CA GLN A 14 -1.95 -6.21 -3.74
C GLN A 14 -0.57 -6.43 -3.11
N PRO A 15 -0.26 -5.79 -1.96
CA PRO A 15 0.93 -6.12 -1.15
C PRO A 15 0.99 -7.59 -0.81
N LYS A 16 2.10 -8.25 -1.16
CA LYS A 16 2.32 -9.67 -0.85
C LYS A 16 2.25 -9.93 0.66
N GLU A 17 2.72 -8.97 1.45
CA GLU A 17 2.76 -9.01 2.91
C GLU A 17 1.34 -9.04 3.49
N LEU A 18 0.42 -8.27 2.91
CA LEU A 18 -0.98 -8.24 3.35
C LEU A 18 -1.79 -9.40 2.75
N ARG A 19 -1.49 -9.77 1.50
CA ARG A 19 -2.10 -10.93 0.83
C ARG A 19 -1.82 -12.24 1.58
N ALA A 20 -0.61 -12.40 2.11
CA ALA A 20 -0.24 -13.55 2.95
C ALA A 20 -1.08 -13.64 4.23
N LEU A 21 -1.66 -12.54 4.68
CA LEU A 21 -2.56 -12.45 5.84
C LEU A 21 -4.05 -12.54 5.46
N GLY A 22 -4.38 -12.78 4.19
CA GLY A 22 -5.77 -12.78 3.70
C GLY A 22 -6.37 -11.39 3.51
N ILE A 23 -5.58 -10.32 3.68
CA ILE A 23 -6.04 -8.93 3.56
C ILE A 23 -5.94 -8.49 2.10
N GLN A 24 -7.07 -8.14 1.48
CA GLN A 24 -7.18 -7.92 0.03
C GLN A 24 -7.58 -6.49 -0.37
N GLU A 25 -7.99 -5.67 0.59
CA GLU A 25 -8.55 -4.33 0.40
C GLU A 25 -7.49 -3.28 0.08
N TYR A 26 -6.22 -3.59 0.35
CA TYR A 26 -5.09 -2.71 0.14
C TYR A 26 -4.43 -2.95 -1.22
N ARG A 27 -4.01 -1.85 -1.82
CA ARG A 27 -3.28 -1.80 -3.08
C ARG A 27 -1.97 -1.07 -2.91
N GLN A 28 -1.06 -1.27 -3.84
CA GLN A 28 0.22 -0.58 -3.89
C GLN A 28 0.57 -0.07 -5.28
N VAL A 29 1.38 0.97 -5.28
CA VAL A 29 2.11 1.42 -6.46
C VAL A 29 3.56 1.72 -6.09
N PHE A 30 4.46 1.48 -7.04
CA PHE A 30 5.87 1.81 -6.93
C PHE A 30 6.16 3.11 -7.67
N PHE A 31 6.94 3.98 -7.03
CA PHE A 31 7.49 5.19 -7.59
C PHE A 31 8.91 5.31 -7.04
N LYS A 32 9.86 4.66 -7.71
CA LYS A 32 11.20 4.39 -7.16
C LYS A 32 11.84 5.65 -6.52
N PRO A 33 12.48 5.51 -5.34
CA PRO A 33 12.66 4.29 -4.55
C PRO A 33 11.43 3.89 -3.71
N TYR A 34 10.35 4.65 -3.76
CA TYR A 34 9.25 4.54 -2.81
C TYR A 34 8.12 3.59 -3.25
N ARG A 35 7.33 3.20 -2.25
CA ARG A 35 6.12 2.40 -2.37
C ARG A 35 5.00 3.10 -1.60
N ALA A 36 3.85 3.27 -2.23
CA ALA A 36 2.63 3.74 -1.57
C ALA A 36 1.69 2.57 -1.35
N ILE A 37 1.07 2.49 -0.18
CA ILE A 37 -0.02 1.57 0.14
C ILE A 37 -1.28 2.39 0.38
N TYR A 38 -2.36 2.02 -0.29
CA TYR A 38 -3.60 2.77 -0.32
C TYR A 38 -4.82 1.84 -0.39
N ARG A 39 -6.00 2.40 -0.12
CA ARG A 39 -7.30 1.75 -0.39
C ARG A 39 -8.13 2.62 -1.33
N VAL A 40 -9.05 1.99 -2.05
CA VAL A 40 -10.09 2.68 -2.82
C VAL A 40 -11.40 2.56 -2.05
N GLN A 41 -11.97 3.68 -1.61
CA GLN A 41 -13.23 3.74 -0.86
C GLN A 41 -14.07 4.89 -1.41
N ASP A 42 -15.34 4.65 -1.76
CA ASP A 42 -16.26 5.67 -2.29
C ASP A 42 -15.66 6.54 -3.41
N LYS A 43 -14.97 5.89 -4.36
CA LYS A 43 -14.24 6.55 -5.49
C LYS A 43 -13.08 7.46 -5.04
N LYS A 44 -12.65 7.38 -3.78
CA LYS A 44 -11.49 8.09 -3.23
C LYS A 44 -10.32 7.14 -3.06
N VAL A 45 -9.12 7.66 -3.30
CA VAL A 45 -7.85 6.98 -3.01
C VAL A 45 -7.36 7.48 -1.65
N ILE A 46 -7.36 6.59 -0.66
CA ILE A 46 -6.87 6.90 0.68
C ILE A 46 -5.48 6.31 0.83
N ILE A 47 -4.46 7.16 0.92
CA ILE A 47 -3.07 6.73 1.09
C ILE A 47 -2.81 6.49 2.59
N TYR A 48 -2.44 5.27 2.94
CA TYR A 48 -2.15 4.87 4.32
C TYR A 48 -0.67 4.97 4.66
N LEU A 49 0.20 4.71 3.68
CA LEU A 49 1.63 4.68 3.89
C LEU A 49 2.35 5.08 2.61
N ILE A 50 3.35 5.93 2.75
CA ILE A 50 4.43 6.11 1.79
C ILE A 50 5.73 5.74 2.50
N ALA A 51 6.47 4.78 1.96
CA ALA A 51 7.74 4.34 2.52
C ALA A 51 8.77 4.14 1.41
N ASP A 52 10.05 4.22 1.78
CA ASP A 52 11.12 3.74 0.91
C ASP A 52 10.95 2.22 0.70
N GLY A 53 10.76 1.82 -0.56
CA GLY A 53 10.52 0.43 -0.96
C GLY A 53 11.75 -0.48 -0.79
N ARG A 54 12.91 0.08 -0.45
CA ARG A 54 14.12 -0.67 -0.07
C ARG A 54 14.08 -1.16 1.39
N ARG A 55 13.17 -0.66 2.22
CA ARG A 55 13.00 -1.11 3.60
C ARG A 55 12.38 -2.51 3.66
N ASP A 56 12.59 -3.18 4.78
CA ASP A 56 11.80 -4.37 5.11
C ASP A 56 10.33 -3.99 5.31
N MET A 57 9.56 -4.19 4.24
CA MET A 57 8.13 -3.87 4.20
C MET A 57 7.29 -4.78 5.08
N GLN A 58 7.74 -6.00 5.35
CA GLN A 58 7.05 -6.91 6.27
C GLN A 58 7.15 -6.36 7.69
N SER A 59 8.37 -6.11 8.17
CA SER A 59 8.59 -5.52 9.50
C SER A 59 7.89 -4.16 9.66
N LEU A 60 7.93 -3.31 8.62
CA LEU A 60 7.28 -2.01 8.65
C LEU A 60 5.77 -2.11 8.77
N LEU A 61 5.13 -2.98 7.97
CA LEU A 61 3.68 -3.18 8.00
C LEU A 61 3.23 -3.85 9.29
N SER A 62 3.95 -4.87 9.79
CA SER A 62 3.66 -5.50 11.07
C SER A 62 3.67 -4.48 12.21
N ARG A 63 4.70 -3.63 12.30
CA ARG A 63 4.78 -2.58 13.33
C ARG A 63 3.62 -1.58 13.26
N ARG A 64 3.13 -1.26 12.05
CA ARG A 64 2.08 -0.26 11.84
C ARG A 64 0.67 -0.82 12.01
N LEU A 65 0.44 -2.06 11.61
CA LEU A 65 -0.90 -2.67 11.56
C LEU A 65 -1.20 -3.56 12.76
N LEU A 66 -0.19 -4.19 13.36
CA LEU A 66 -0.37 -5.16 14.44
C LEU A 66 -0.01 -4.60 15.82
N GLY A 67 0.52 -3.38 15.88
CA GLY A 67 1.12 -2.82 17.09
C GLY A 67 2.44 -3.54 17.37
N GLY A 68 3.56 -2.82 17.28
CA GLY A 68 4.85 -3.38 17.67
C GLY A 68 4.76 -3.87 19.11
N SER A 69 5.00 -5.16 19.33
CA SER A 69 5.24 -5.73 20.67
C SER A 69 6.49 -5.11 21.29
#